data_AF-A0A948PVT1-F1
#
_entry.id   AF-A0A948PVT1-F1
#
_cell.length_a   1.000
_cell.length_b   1.000
_cell.length_c   1.000
_cell.angle_alpha   90.00
_cell.angle_beta   90.00
_cell.angle_gamma   90.00
#
_symmetry.space_group_name_H-M   'P 1'
#
loop_
_entity.id
_entity.type
_entity.pdbx_description
1 polymer ?
#
loop_
_entity_poly.entity_id
_entity_poly.type
_entity_poly.pdbx_seq_one_letter_code
_entity_poly.pdbx_strand_id
1 'polypeptide(L)'
;MNKAIIAFLGTLVFALFLSTMLFASLLDAELQKLKQAGIPTAIEELNLPEIPDSENGALVYKEASKLIGDLVQKYRKEFEYMPYNGIVEGGWEKTPEEWKKKVADLILYNPEFARVYQLLEKASNMKCRSYKKGFDYLSFSAQLRNA
;
A
#
# COMPACT_ATOMS: atom_id res chain seq x y z
N MET A 1 16.42 14.52 42.76
CA MET A 1 15.24 14.62 41.88
C MET A 1 14.09 15.20 42.68
N ASN A 2 13.51 16.32 42.24
CA ASN A 2 12.58 17.10 43.06
C ASN A 2 11.21 16.39 43.16
N LYS A 3 10.61 16.28 44.34
CA LYS A 3 9.31 15.58 44.53
C LYS A 3 8.21 16.18 43.63
N ALA A 4 8.30 17.48 43.36
CA ALA A 4 7.42 18.19 42.42
C ALA A 4 7.54 17.70 40.96
N ILE A 5 8.75 17.33 40.52
CA ILE A 5 9.00 16.83 39.16
C ILE A 5 8.41 15.43 38.99
N ILE A 6 8.52 14.59 40.02
CA ILE A 6 7.94 13.23 40.02
C ILE A 6 6.41 13.30 40.01
N ALA A 7 5.82 14.19 40.80
CA ALA A 7 4.37 14.40 40.80
C ALA A 7 3.86 14.90 39.45
N PHE A 8 4.55 15.87 38.83
CA PHE A 8 4.19 16.40 37.52
C PHE A 8 4.26 15.33 36.41
N LEU A 9 5.34 14.55 36.37
CA LEU A 9 5.50 13.43 35.42
C LEU A 9 4.41 12.35 35.64
N GLY A 10 4.10 12.04 36.89
CA GLY A 10 3.02 11.09 37.22
C GLY A 10 1.66 11.56 36.71
N THR A 11 1.31 12.83 36.91
CA THR A 11 0.06 13.41 36.41
C THR A 11 0.02 13.44 34.88
N LEU A 12 1.13 13.75 34.22
CA LEU A 12 1.22 13.78 32.75
C LEU A 12 1.00 12.38 32.15
N VAL A 13 1.64 11.35 32.72
CA VAL A 13 1.48 9.96 32.29
C VAL A 13 0.05 9.48 32.53
N PHE A 14 -0.54 9.82 33.67
CA PHE A 14 -1.92 9.47 33.97
C PHE A 14 -2.92 10.15 33.02
N ALA A 15 -2.70 11.42 32.68
CA ALA A 15 -3.54 12.14 31.71
C ALA A 15 -3.45 11.53 30.29
N LEU A 16 -2.25 11.12 29.86
CA LEU A 16 -2.04 10.40 28.60
C LEU A 16 -2.72 9.02 28.62
N PHE A 17 -2.68 8.31 29.74
CA PHE A 17 -3.37 7.03 29.87
C PHE A 17 -4.90 7.20 29.81
N LEU A 18 -5.44 8.21 30.51
CA LEU A 18 -6.87 8.52 30.49
C LEU A 18 -7.36 8.91 29.10
N SER A 19 -6.57 9.69 28.35
CA SER A 19 -6.95 10.10 27.00
C SER A 19 -7.05 8.89 26.06
N THR A 20 -6.10 7.95 26.11
CA THR A 20 -6.14 6.73 25.29
C THR A 20 -7.36 5.86 25.58
N MET A 21 -7.76 5.74 26.86
CA MET A 21 -8.96 5.02 27.29
C MET A 21 -10.25 5.69 26.79
N LEU A 22 -10.32 7.03 26.84
CA LEU A 22 -11.44 7.80 26.31
C LEU A 22 -11.59 7.62 24.80
N PHE A 23 -10.50 7.69 24.04
CA PHE A 23 -10.53 7.46 22.59
C PHE A 23 -10.94 6.04 22.23
N ALA A 24 -10.47 5.03 22.97
CA ALA A 24 -10.88 3.64 22.76
C ALA A 24 -12.40 3.46 22.96
N SER A 25 -12.95 4.04 24.03
CA SER A 25 -14.40 3.94 24.32
C SER A 25 -15.27 4.62 23.26
N LEU A 26 -14.81 5.74 22.69
CA LEU A 26 -15.53 6.48 21.66
C LEU A 26 -15.52 5.72 20.33
N LEU A 27 -14.39 5.07 20.01
CA LEU A 27 -14.26 4.22 18.83
C LEU A 27 -15.19 3.00 18.91
N ASP A 28 -15.26 2.35 20.07
CA ASP A 28 -16.15 1.19 20.30
C ASP A 28 -17.63 1.58 20.17
N ALA A 29 -18.01 2.73 20.72
CA ALA A 29 -19.38 3.23 20.61
C ALA A 29 -19.78 3.50 19.15
N GLU A 30 -18.89 4.07 18.35
CA GLU A 30 -19.16 4.34 16.93
C GLU A 30 -19.19 3.05 16.10
N LEU A 31 -18.28 2.10 16.37
CA LEU A 31 -18.32 0.76 15.78
C LEU A 31 -19.63 0.03 16.10
N GLN A 32 -20.14 0.14 17.33
CA GLN A 32 -21.43 -0.45 17.69
C GLN A 32 -22.59 0.18 16.91
N LYS A 33 -22.61 1.51 16.72
CA LYS A 33 -23.63 2.16 15.89
C LYS A 33 -23.59 1.66 14.44
N LEU A 34 -22.40 1.53 13.86
CA LEU A 34 -22.24 1.00 12.50
C LEU A 34 -22.76 -0.44 12.40
N LYS A 35 -22.42 -1.30 13.38
CA LYS A 35 -22.94 -2.68 13.47
C LYS A 35 -24.47 -2.72 13.61
N GLN A 36 -25.04 -1.86 14.44
CA GLN A 36 -26.50 -1.75 14.61
C GLN A 36 -27.20 -1.25 13.33
N ALA A 37 -26.53 -0.41 12.55
CA ALA A 37 -26.98 0.03 11.23
C ALA A 37 -26.80 -1.04 10.14
N GLY A 38 -26.28 -2.22 10.47
CA GLY A 38 -26.02 -3.30 9.52
C GLY A 38 -24.84 -3.03 8.58
N ILE A 39 -24.00 -2.05 8.90
CA ILE A 39 -22.81 -1.72 8.12
C ILE A 39 -21.69 -2.70 8.53
N PRO A 40 -21.13 -3.49 7.59
CA PRO A 40 -20.00 -4.35 7.86
C PRO A 40 -18.81 -3.53 8.37
N THR A 41 -18.28 -3.91 9.53
CA THR A 41 -17.12 -3.27 10.17
C THR A 41 -15.84 -4.09 10.04
N ALA A 42 -15.96 -5.32 9.54
CA ALA A 42 -14.85 -6.22 9.26
C ALA A 42 -14.94 -6.76 7.83
N ILE A 43 -13.80 -7.13 7.24
CA ILE A 43 -13.75 -7.63 5.86
C ILE A 43 -14.46 -8.99 5.76
N GLU A 44 -14.44 -9.80 6.82
CA GLU A 44 -15.08 -11.11 6.90
C GLU A 44 -16.61 -11.02 6.88
N GLU A 45 -17.15 -9.87 7.30
CA GLU A 45 -18.59 -9.55 7.25
C GLU A 45 -19.03 -9.18 5.84
N LEU A 46 -18.09 -8.82 4.96
CA LEU A 46 -18.35 -8.66 3.53
C LEU A 46 -18.49 -10.05 2.91
N ASN A 47 -19.73 -10.48 2.66
CA ASN A 47 -20.05 -11.73 1.97
C ASN A 47 -19.70 -11.65 0.46
N LEU A 48 -18.43 -11.40 0.16
CA LEU A 48 -17.93 -11.26 -1.20
C LEU A 48 -17.95 -12.62 -1.90
N PRO A 49 -18.40 -12.68 -3.16
CA PRO A 49 -18.40 -13.92 -3.93
C PRO A 49 -16.98 -14.45 -4.09
N GLU A 50 -16.82 -15.77 -4.02
CA GLU A 50 -15.55 -16.41 -4.35
C GLU A 50 -15.24 -16.20 -5.83
N ILE A 51 -13.97 -15.90 -6.13
CA ILE A 51 -13.46 -15.76 -7.49
C ILE A 51 -12.39 -16.83 -7.64
N PRO A 52 -12.55 -17.80 -8.56
CA PRO A 52 -11.51 -18.76 -8.86
C PRO A 52 -10.20 -18.06 -9.21
N ASP A 53 -9.06 -18.64 -8.82
CA ASP A 53 -7.74 -18.03 -9.05
C ASP A 53 -7.51 -17.72 -10.54
N SER A 54 -8.04 -18.53 -11.46
CA SER A 54 -7.98 -18.31 -12.92
C SER A 54 -8.71 -17.05 -13.40
N GLU A 55 -9.70 -16.60 -12.65
CA GLU A 55 -10.54 -15.42 -12.94
C GLU A 55 -10.19 -14.22 -12.05
N ASN A 56 -9.29 -14.40 -11.07
CA ASN A 56 -8.95 -13.37 -10.10
C ASN A 56 -7.82 -12.46 -10.60
N GLY A 57 -8.20 -11.28 -11.07
CA GLY A 57 -7.28 -10.24 -11.51
C GLY A 57 -6.30 -9.77 -10.43
N ALA A 58 -6.60 -9.98 -9.15
CA ALA A 58 -5.67 -9.63 -8.06
C ALA A 58 -4.38 -10.47 -8.10
N LEU A 59 -4.44 -11.72 -8.57
CA LEU A 59 -3.26 -12.56 -8.75
C LEU A 59 -2.41 -12.08 -9.93
N VAL A 60 -3.06 -11.67 -11.02
CA VAL A 60 -2.39 -11.08 -12.19
C VAL A 60 -1.75 -9.73 -11.81
N TYR A 61 -2.43 -8.92 -11.01
CA TYR A 61 -1.89 -7.67 -10.49
C TYR A 61 -0.68 -7.90 -9.56
N LYS A 62 -0.70 -8.98 -8.77
CA LYS A 62 0.45 -9.40 -7.96
C LYS A 62 1.65 -9.79 -8.82
N GLU A 63 1.43 -10.47 -9.94
CA GLU A 63 2.47 -10.78 -10.92
C GLU A 63 3.07 -9.50 -11.51
N ALA A 64 2.23 -8.55 -11.94
CA ALA A 64 2.68 -7.25 -12.44
C ALA A 64 3.51 -6.49 -11.39
N SER A 65 3.03 -6.46 -10.15
CA SER A 65 3.69 -5.78 -9.04
C SER A 65 5.07 -6.38 -8.73
N LYS A 66 5.17 -7.71 -8.76
CA LYS A 66 6.47 -8.39 -8.60
C LYS A 66 7.43 -8.02 -9.73
N LEU A 67 6.96 -8.05 -10.99
CA LEU A 67 7.79 -7.70 -12.14
C LEU A 67 8.27 -6.25 -12.09
N ILE A 68 7.41 -5.32 -11.67
CA ILE A 68 7.81 -3.92 -11.43
C ILE A 68 8.89 -3.85 -10.35
N GLY A 69 8.73 -4.57 -9.23
CA GLY A 69 9.73 -4.63 -8.17
C GLY A 69 11.10 -5.11 -8.67
N ASP A 70 11.12 -6.20 -9.45
CA ASP A 70 12.33 -6.75 -10.05
C ASP A 70 12.98 -5.72 -11.01
N LEU A 71 12.18 -5.01 -11.82
CA LEU A 71 12.65 -3.95 -12.72
C LEU A 71 13.22 -2.73 -11.97
N VAL A 72 12.59 -2.31 -10.88
CA VAL A 72 13.09 -1.22 -10.02
C VAL A 72 14.46 -1.57 -9.45
N GLN A 73 14.63 -2.80 -8.97
CA GLN A 73 15.93 -3.25 -8.43
C GLN A 73 16.99 -3.32 -9.53
N LYS A 74 16.64 -3.84 -10.70
CA LYS A 74 17.55 -4.01 -11.85
C LYS A 74 17.97 -2.69 -12.49
N TYR A 75 17.06 -1.73 -12.60
CA TYR A 75 17.26 -0.44 -13.29
C TYR A 75 17.17 0.75 -12.33
N ARG A 76 17.68 0.58 -11.11
CA ARG A 76 17.52 1.54 -10.01
C ARG A 76 17.88 2.97 -10.40
N LYS A 77 18.99 3.16 -11.12
CA LYS A 77 19.46 4.48 -11.56
C LYS A 77 18.51 5.10 -12.57
N GLU A 78 18.07 4.34 -13.57
CA GLU A 78 17.12 4.82 -14.57
C GLU A 78 15.75 5.17 -13.95
N PHE A 79 15.34 4.42 -12.93
CA PHE A 79 14.11 4.70 -12.18
C PHE A 79 14.14 6.05 -11.42
N GLU A 80 15.31 6.56 -11.05
CA GLU A 80 15.43 7.91 -10.46
C GLU A 80 14.93 8.99 -11.43
N TYR A 81 15.01 8.75 -12.73
CA TYR A 81 14.64 9.67 -13.80
C TYR A 81 13.30 9.34 -14.47
N MET A 82 12.50 8.42 -13.92
CA MET A 82 11.19 8.06 -14.47
C MET A 82 10.18 9.22 -14.41
N PRO A 83 9.30 9.39 -15.42
CA PRO A 83 8.38 10.54 -15.49
C PRO A 83 7.38 10.68 -14.33
N TYR A 84 6.98 9.57 -13.69
CA TYR A 84 5.94 9.55 -12.65
C TYR A 84 6.50 9.36 -11.23
N ASN A 85 7.55 8.55 -11.07
CA ASN A 85 8.14 8.19 -9.78
C ASN A 85 9.59 8.66 -9.60
N GLY A 86 10.14 9.40 -10.57
CA GLY A 86 11.51 9.89 -10.50
C GLY A 86 11.69 10.89 -9.37
N ILE A 87 12.80 10.77 -8.66
CA ILE A 87 13.18 11.65 -7.53
C ILE A 87 13.94 12.90 -7.98
N VAL A 88 14.08 13.13 -9.30
CA VAL A 88 14.81 14.26 -9.85
C VAL A 88 14.13 15.57 -9.48
N GLU A 89 14.89 16.44 -8.84
CA GLU A 89 14.45 17.77 -8.44
C GLU A 89 14.05 18.59 -9.67
N GLY A 90 12.77 19.00 -9.72
CA GLY A 90 12.20 19.72 -10.84
C GLY A 90 11.58 18.85 -11.96
N GLY A 91 11.47 17.54 -11.73
CA GLY A 91 10.65 16.63 -12.52
C GLY A 91 11.21 16.28 -13.89
N TRP A 92 10.39 15.57 -14.68
CA TRP A 92 10.75 15.09 -16.02
C TRP A 92 11.29 16.20 -16.93
N GLU A 93 10.69 17.40 -16.91
CA GLU A 93 11.07 18.50 -17.79
C GLU A 93 12.53 18.92 -17.62
N LYS A 94 13.06 18.89 -16.39
CA LYS A 94 14.45 19.27 -16.08
C LYS A 94 15.44 18.10 -16.15
N THR A 95 14.97 16.90 -16.45
CA THR A 95 15.84 15.73 -16.61
C THR A 95 16.78 15.96 -17.80
N PRO A 96 18.10 15.71 -17.68
CA PRO A 96 19.02 15.84 -18.82
C PRO A 96 18.57 14.97 -20.00
N GLU A 97 18.76 15.46 -21.21
CA GLU A 97 18.25 14.81 -22.44
C GLU A 97 18.80 13.39 -22.63
N GLU A 98 20.05 13.15 -22.22
CA GLU A 98 20.65 11.82 -22.21
C GLU A 98 19.86 10.82 -21.36
N TRP A 99 19.43 11.24 -20.17
CA TRP A 99 18.63 10.40 -19.27
C TRP A 99 17.20 10.23 -19.77
N LYS A 100 16.60 11.28 -20.35
CA LYS A 100 15.28 11.16 -21.00
C LYS A 100 15.29 10.10 -22.08
N LYS A 101 16.29 10.14 -22.96
CA LYS A 101 16.46 9.15 -24.03
C LYS A 101 16.69 7.75 -23.45
N LYS A 102 17.58 7.61 -22.46
CA LYS A 102 17.87 6.31 -21.84
C LYS A 102 16.64 5.67 -21.19
N VAL A 103 15.84 6.46 -20.47
CA VAL A 103 14.60 5.99 -19.84
C VAL A 103 13.54 5.67 -20.89
N ALA A 104 13.37 6.51 -21.91
CA ALA A 104 12.43 6.25 -22.99
C ALA A 104 12.78 4.95 -23.74
N ASP A 105 14.05 4.76 -24.09
CA ASP A 105 14.53 3.55 -24.75
C ASP A 105 14.33 2.31 -23.86
N LEU A 106 14.58 2.43 -22.55
CA LEU A 106 14.32 1.36 -21.59
C LEU A 106 12.84 0.96 -21.56
N ILE A 107 11.92 1.93 -21.51
CA ILE A 107 10.47 1.65 -21.45
C ILE A 107 9.97 1.07 -22.78
N LEU A 108 10.40 1.63 -23.91
CA LEU A 108 9.87 1.30 -25.23
C LEU A 108 10.41 -0.02 -25.79
N TYR A 109 11.67 -0.36 -25.47
CA TYR A 109 12.35 -1.50 -26.09
C TYR A 109 12.64 -2.66 -25.14
N ASN A 110 12.42 -2.51 -23.84
CA ASN A 110 12.53 -3.64 -22.92
C ASN A 110 11.21 -4.44 -22.88
N PRO A 111 11.20 -5.72 -23.31
CA PRO A 111 10.00 -6.54 -23.30
C PRO A 111 9.41 -6.78 -21.91
N GLU A 112 10.21 -6.66 -20.84
CA GLU A 112 9.71 -6.78 -19.46
C GLU A 112 8.77 -5.62 -19.10
N PHE A 113 9.03 -4.40 -19.60
CA PHE A 113 8.11 -3.26 -19.41
C PHE A 113 6.82 -3.46 -20.20
N ALA A 114 6.90 -3.91 -21.45
CA ALA A 114 5.71 -4.27 -22.23
C ALA A 114 4.88 -5.36 -21.51
N ARG A 115 5.55 -6.33 -20.88
CA ARG A 115 4.90 -7.39 -20.12
C ARG A 115 4.15 -6.86 -18.89
N VAL A 116 4.70 -5.85 -18.19
CA VAL A 116 3.99 -5.17 -17.09
C VAL A 116 2.67 -4.60 -17.59
N TYR A 117 2.68 -3.82 -18.69
CA TYR A 117 1.45 -3.22 -19.23
C TYR A 117 0.43 -4.27 -19.68
N GLN A 118 0.87 -5.36 -20.30
CA GLN A 118 -0.02 -6.48 -20.66
C GLN A 118 -0.68 -7.13 -19.45
N LEU A 119 0.07 -7.31 -18.34
CA LEU A 119 -0.48 -7.86 -17.11
C LEU A 119 -1.47 -6.89 -16.45
N LEU A 120 -1.18 -5.59 -16.46
CA LEU A 120 -2.07 -4.56 -15.94
C LEU A 120 -3.37 -4.46 -16.75
N GLU A 121 -3.28 -4.49 -18.09
CA GLU A 121 -4.43 -4.52 -18.98
C GLU A 121 -5.25 -5.80 -18.78
N LYS A 122 -4.59 -6.96 -18.66
CA LYS A 122 -5.28 -8.21 -18.34
C LYS A 122 -6.01 -8.10 -17.01
N ALA A 123 -5.34 -7.61 -15.96
CA ALA A 123 -5.92 -7.49 -14.63
C ALA A 123 -7.09 -6.50 -14.58
N SER A 124 -7.03 -5.38 -15.33
CA SER A 124 -8.11 -4.37 -15.36
C SER A 124 -9.40 -4.88 -16.01
N ASN A 125 -9.29 -5.90 -16.86
CA ASN A 125 -10.42 -6.57 -17.50
C ASN A 125 -10.94 -7.79 -16.70
N MET A 126 -10.38 -8.07 -15.53
CA MET A 126 -10.76 -9.21 -14.68
C MET A 126 -11.48 -8.74 -13.41
N LYS A 127 -12.29 -9.62 -12.83
CA LYS A 127 -12.81 -9.40 -11.48
C LYS A 127 -11.65 -9.53 -10.49
N CYS A 128 -11.56 -8.61 -9.54
CA CYS A 128 -10.48 -8.60 -8.56
C CYS A 128 -11.02 -8.89 -7.16
N ARG A 129 -10.36 -9.82 -6.47
CA ARG A 129 -10.50 -10.01 -5.03
C ARG A 129 -9.12 -10.20 -4.42
N SER A 130 -8.62 -9.15 -3.79
CA SER A 130 -7.32 -9.12 -3.10
C SER A 130 -7.32 -9.87 -1.77
N TYR A 131 -8.49 -10.19 -1.21
CA TYR A 131 -8.62 -10.80 0.12
C TYR A 131 -9.12 -12.25 0.04
N LYS A 132 -8.30 -13.20 0.50
CA LYS A 132 -8.81 -14.52 0.90
C LYS A 132 -9.46 -14.40 2.27
N LYS A 133 -10.58 -15.10 2.48
CA LYS A 133 -11.21 -15.22 3.80
C LYS A 133 -10.19 -15.84 4.77
N GLY A 134 -9.90 -15.16 5.89
CA GLY A 134 -8.91 -15.62 6.88
C GLY A 134 -7.45 -15.19 6.64
N PHE A 135 -7.20 -14.17 5.80
CA PHE A 135 -5.86 -13.65 5.53
C PHE A 135 -5.52 -12.45 6.42
N ASP A 136 -4.46 -12.55 7.23
CA ASP A 136 -4.03 -11.48 8.14
C ASP A 136 -3.32 -10.34 7.39
N TYR A 137 -3.94 -9.17 7.37
CA TYR A 137 -3.49 -7.95 6.70
C TYR A 137 -2.15 -7.43 7.23
N LEU A 138 -1.81 -7.71 8.49
CA LEU A 138 -0.56 -7.29 9.10
C LEU A 138 0.64 -7.94 8.41
N SER A 139 0.49 -9.17 7.93
CA SER A 139 1.53 -9.90 7.20
C SER A 139 1.80 -9.32 5.79
N PHE A 140 0.77 -8.87 5.09
CA PHE A 140 0.87 -8.32 3.73
C PHE A 140 1.52 -6.93 3.73
N SER A 141 1.13 -6.06 4.67
CA SER A 141 1.74 -4.73 4.82
C SER A 141 3.20 -4.78 5.27
N ALA A 142 3.63 -5.87 5.93
CA ALA A 142 5.01 -6.10 6.30
C ALA A 142 5.85 -6.59 5.11
N GLN A 143 5.27 -7.35 4.18
CA GLN A 143 5.98 -7.79 2.96
C GLN A 143 6.24 -6.62 1.99
N LEU A 144 5.29 -5.68 1.87
CA LEU A 144 5.46 -4.51 1.01
C LEU A 144 6.43 -3.45 1.57
N ARG A 145 6.70 -3.46 2.88
CA ARG A 145 7.69 -2.56 3.52
C ARG A 145 9.12 -3.08 3.46
N ASN A 146 9.30 -4.36 3.12
CA ASN A 146 10.60 -5.05 3.13
C ASN A 146 11.03 -5.53 1.71
N ALA A 147 10.35 -5.06 0.67
CA ALA A 147 10.70 -5.25 -0.74
C ALA A 147 11.14 -3.92 -1.37
#